data_AF-A0A7T0RJL0-F1
#
_entry.id   AF-A0A7T0RJL0-F1
#
_cell.length_a   1.000
_cell.length_b   1.000
_cell.length_c   1.000
_cell.angle_alpha   90.00
_cell.angle_beta   90.00
_cell.angle_gamma   90.00
#
_symmetry.space_group_name_H-M   'P 1'
#
loop_
_entity.id
_entity.type
_entity.pdbx_description
1 polymer ?
#
loop_
_entity_poly.entity_id
_entity_poly.type
_entity_poly.pdbx_seq_one_letter_code
_entity_poly.pdbx_strand_id
1 'polypeptide(L)' 'MSGVHSYYLVGWILLSAILNEIIEDESKGIKLLCSLLLFTTFLFASLFHSLKVKVAKEKAANAE' A
#
# COMPACT_ATOMS: atom_id res chain seq x y z
N MET A 1 0.43 -5.24 -16.41
CA MET A 1 0.26 -5.46 -14.95
C MET A 1 1.54 -5.21 -14.13
N SER A 2 2.71 -4.91 -14.73
CA SER A 2 4.00 -4.89 -14.01
C SER A 2 4.40 -3.53 -13.39
N GLY A 3 4.02 -2.38 -13.98
CA GLY A 3 4.50 -1.08 -13.49
C GLY A 3 3.84 -0.57 -12.20
N VAL A 4 2.54 -0.76 -12.01
CA VAL A 4 1.79 -0.15 -10.90
C VAL A 4 2.13 -0.78 -9.55
N HIS A 5 2.37 -2.10 -9.52
CA HIS A 5 2.81 -2.80 -8.32
C HIS A 5 4.18 -2.27 -7.84
N SER A 6 5.04 -1.85 -8.79
CA SER A 6 6.37 -1.31 -8.50
C SER A 6 6.31 0.04 -7.78
N TYR A 7 5.42 0.96 -8.19
CA TYR A 7 5.28 2.27 -7.55
C TYR A 7 4.79 2.19 -6.11
N TYR A 8 3.75 1.39 -5.85
CA TYR A 8 3.27 1.19 -4.48
C TYR A 8 4.33 0.53 -3.61
N LEU A 9 5.09 -0.42 -4.16
CA LEU A 9 6.12 -1.15 -3.42
C LEU A 9 7.34 -0.26 -3.12
N VAL A 10 7.69 0.66 -4.01
CA VAL A 10 8.72 1.69 -3.72
C VAL A 10 8.24 2.65 -2.63
N GLY A 11 6.99 3.14 -2.70
CA GLY A 11 6.40 3.98 -1.67
C GLY A 11 6.32 3.28 -0.31
N TRP A 12 6.01 1.98 -0.33
CA TRP A 12 6.01 1.10 0.82
C TRP A 12 7.38 1.01 1.50
N ILE A 13 8.43 0.72 0.71
CA ILE A 13 9.81 0.63 1.22
C ILE A 13 10.24 1.96 1.83
N LEU A 14 9.94 3.09 1.16
CA LEU A 14 10.30 4.42 1.65
C LEU A 14 9.59 4.76 2.96
N LEU A 15 8.27 4.54 3.05
CA LEU A 15 7.52 4.77 4.29
C LEU A 15 8.01 3.84 5.41
N SER A 16 8.35 2.60 5.09
CA SER A 16 8.87 1.65 6.08
C SER A 16 10.22 2.10 6.63
N ALA A 17 11.10 2.64 5.79
CA ALA A 17 12.41 3.15 6.23
C ALA A 17 12.25 4.39 7.12
N ILE A 18 11.43 5.35 6.69
CA ILE A 18 11.14 6.57 7.46
C ILE A 18 10.50 6.21 8.80
N LEU A 19 9.52 5.32 8.79
CA LEU A 19 8.84 4.90 10.02
C LEU A 19 9.84 4.24 10.98
N ASN A 20 10.72 3.35 10.48
CA ASN A 20 11.70 2.67 11.31
C ASN A 20 12.65 3.64 12.02
N GLU A 21 13.09 4.71 11.34
CA GLU A 21 13.90 5.77 11.93
C GLU A 21 13.14 6.54 13.02
N ILE A 22 11.86 6.85 12.80
CA ILE A 22 11.03 7.61 13.74
C ILE A 22 10.77 6.85 15.04
N ILE A 23 10.62 5.53 14.96
CA ILE A 23 10.26 4.68 16.11
C ILE A 23 11.45 3.90 16.66
N GLU A 24 12.69 4.27 16.31
CA GLU A 24 13.89 3.51 16.69
C GLU A 24 14.03 3.30 18.20
N ASP A 25 13.69 4.30 19.01
CA ASP A 25 13.73 4.23 20.49
C ASP A 25 12.45 3.67 21.13
N GLU A 26 11.42 3.34 20.33
CA GLU A 26 10.13 2.89 20.85
C GLU A 26 10.11 1.41 21.23
N SER A 27 9.14 1.05 22.08
CA SER A 27 8.95 -0.33 22.51
C SER A 27 8.70 -1.28 21.32
N LYS A 28 9.17 -2.54 21.45
CA LYS A 28 8.97 -3.57 20.42
C LYS A 28 7.51 -3.74 20.01
N GLY A 29 6.56 -3.53 20.94
CA GLY A 29 5.12 -3.60 20.65
C GLY A 29 4.64 -2.50 19.71
N ILE A 30 5.11 -1.27 19.90
CA ILE A 30 4.78 -0.12 19.05
C ILE A 30 5.36 -0.32 17.64
N LYS A 31 6.60 -0.80 17.54
CA LYS A 31 7.23 -1.16 16.26
C LYS A 31 6.41 -2.16 15.46
N LEU A 32 5.88 -3.17 16.15
CA LEU A 32 5.10 -4.23 15.53
C LEU A 32 3.73 -3.72 15.09
N LEU A 33 3.05 -2.92 15.93
CA LEU A 33 1.78 -2.27 15.58
C LEU A 33 1.92 -1.34 14.38
N CYS A 34 2.93 -0.48 14.35
CA CYS A 34 3.13 0.47 13.25
C CYS A 34 3.48 -0.25 11.93
N SER A 35 4.28 -1.32 11.97
CA SER A 35 4.56 -2.15 10.78
C SER A 35 3.29 -2.82 10.23
N LEU A 36 2.44 -3.31 11.12
CA LEU A 36 1.18 -3.98 10.78
C LEU A 36 0.15 -2.98 10.21
N LEU A 37 0.11 -1.77 10.77
CA LEU A 37 -0.74 -0.67 10.32
C LEU A 37 -0.31 -0.15 8.95
N LEU A 38 1.00 -0.01 8.73
CA LEU A 38 1.54 0.22 7.39
C LEU A 38 1.04 -0.88 6.45
N PHE A 39 1.21 -2.16 6.82
CA PHE A 39 1.04 -3.28 5.88
C PHE A 39 -0.39 -3.41 5.39
N THR A 40 -1.31 -3.28 6.33
CA THR A 40 -2.75 -3.20 6.05
C THR A 40 -3.08 -2.01 5.15
N THR A 41 -2.49 -0.83 5.37
CA THR A 41 -2.70 0.35 4.53
C THR A 41 -2.22 0.14 3.09
N PHE A 42 -1.07 -0.50 2.91
CA PHE A 42 -0.54 -0.82 1.58
C PHE A 42 -1.37 -1.86 0.83
N LEU A 43 -1.80 -2.92 1.52
CA LEU A 43 -2.72 -3.90 0.95
C LEU A 43 -4.02 -3.21 0.52
N PHE A 44 -4.56 -2.34 1.36
CA PHE A 44 -5.79 -1.63 1.06
C PHE A 44 -5.64 -0.69 -0.14
N ALA A 45 -4.55 0.08 -0.21
CA ALA A 45 -4.26 0.95 -1.34
C ALA A 45 -4.09 0.16 -2.66
N SER A 46 -3.34 -0.95 -2.62
CA SER A 46 -3.12 -1.82 -3.77
C SER A 46 -4.41 -2.49 -4.26
N LEU A 47 -5.24 -2.98 -3.32
CA LEU A 47 -6.54 -3.58 -3.64
C LEU A 47 -7.53 -2.53 -4.15
N PHE A 48 -7.61 -1.37 -3.50
CA PHE A 48 -8.49 -0.28 -3.92
C PHE A 48 -8.14 0.21 -5.32
N HIS A 49 -6.85 0.39 -5.62
CA HIS A 49 -6.40 0.74 -6.96
C HIS A 49 -6.75 -0.36 -7.98
N SER A 50 -6.52 -1.62 -7.64
CA SER A 50 -6.87 -2.76 -8.50
C SER A 50 -8.36 -2.84 -8.77
N LEU A 51 -9.19 -2.63 -7.75
CA LEU A 51 -10.65 -2.56 -7.86
C LEU A 51 -11.09 -1.38 -8.73
N LYS A 52 -10.53 -0.19 -8.52
CA LYS A 52 -10.83 1.00 -9.31
C LYS A 52 -10.52 0.78 -10.80
N VAL A 53 -9.39 0.17 -11.12
CA VAL A 53 -9.03 -0.20 -12.50
C VAL A 53 -10.01 -1.22 -13.07
N LYS A 54 -10.38 -2.25 -12.29
CA LYS A 54 -11.34 -3.27 -12.73
C LYS A 54 -12.72 -2.68 -13.02
N VAL A 55 -13.24 -1.85 -12.11
CA VAL A 55 -14.53 -1.16 -12.25
C VAL A 55 -14.53 -0.18 -13.42
N ALA A 56 -13.46 0.59 -13.61
CA ALA A 56 -13.35 1.49 -14.76
C ALA A 56 -13.37 0.73 -16.10
N LYS A 57 -12.71 -0.43 -16.15
CA LYS A 57 -12.68 -1.29 -17.34
C LYS A 57 -14.05 -1.93 -17.62
N GLU A 58 -14.76 -2.35 -16.57
CA GLU A 58 -16.11 -2.94 -16.67
C GLU A 58 -17.16 -1.90 -17.08
N LYS A 59 -17.02 -0.65 -16.62
CA LYS A 59 -17.85 0.48 -17.06
C LYS A 59 -17.61 0.86 -18.52
N ALA A 60 -16.36 0.81 -18.98
CA ALA A 60 -16.04 1.06 -20.39
C ALA A 60 -16.59 -0.03 -21.32
N ALA A 61 -16.57 -1.29 -20.88
CA ALA A 61 -17.08 -2.43 -21.67
C ALA A 61 -18.62 -2.52 -21.73
N ASN A 62 -19.36 -1.89 -20.81
CA ASN A 62 -20.82 -1.80 -20.85
C ASN A 62 -21.35 -0.52 -21.53
N ALA A 63 -20.44 0.34 -22.04
CA ALA A 63 -20.79 1.58 -22.74
C ALA A 63 -20.72 1.44 -24.27
N GLU A 64 -20.30 0.27 -24.78
CA GLU A 64 -20.44 -0.20 -26.16
C GLU A 64 -21.64 -1.16 -26.26
#